data_AF-A0A396JPQ7-F1
#
_entry.id   AF-A0A396JPQ7-F1
#
_cell.length_a   1.000
_cell.length_b   1.000
_cell.length_c   1.000
_cell.angle_alpha   90.00
_cell.angle_beta   90.00
_cell.angle_gamma   90.00
#
_symmetry.space_group_name_H-M   'P 1'
#
loop_
_entity.id
_entity.type
_entity.pdbx_description
1 polymer ?
#
loop_
_entity_poly.entity_id
_entity_poly.type
_entity_poly.pdbx_seq_one_letter_code
_entity_poly.pdbx_strand_id
1 'polypeptide(L)' 'MLWTKFDVFLKNNNTGVCDFTVKGNLFGGSLNVYIGKSNNVVAQINKKFDTVFSRQKFMVTVCPNMDYAFIAALIVTLDY' A
#
# COMPACT_ATOMS: atom_id res chain seq x y z
N MET A 1 -7.40 4.27 16.60
CA MET A 1 -6.29 3.90 15.69
C MET A 1 -6.76 2.70 14.89
N LEU A 2 -7.19 2.90 13.63
CA LEU A 2 -7.73 1.82 12.81
C LEU A 2 -6.56 1.15 12.08
N TRP A 3 -6.30 -0.12 12.38
CA TRP A 3 -5.31 -0.90 11.65
C TRP A 3 -6.00 -1.56 10.46
N THR A 4 -5.64 -1.17 9.25
CA THR A 4 -6.31 -1.67 8.04
C THR A 4 -5.47 -2.75 7.38
N LYS A 5 -6.14 -3.81 6.91
CA LYS A 5 -5.55 -4.90 6.13
C LYS A 5 -6.40 -5.13 4.90
N PHE A 6 -5.77 -5.07 3.73
CA PHE A 6 -6.38 -5.42 2.45
C PHE A 6 -5.63 -6.59 1.83
N ASP A 7 -6.37 -7.54 1.30
CA ASP A 7 -5.82 -8.64 0.51
C ASP A 7 -6.10 -8.33 -0.97
N VAL A 8 -5.05 -8.36 -1.79
CA VAL A 8 -5.09 -7.99 -3.21
C VAL A 8 -4.93 -9.26 -4.05
N PHE A 9 -5.86 -9.45 -4.98
CA PHE A 9 -5.91 -10.59 -5.88
C PHE A 9 -5.78 -10.07 -7.31
N LEU A 10 -4.76 -10.52 -8.01
CA LEU A 10 -4.59 -10.27 -9.43
C LEU A 10 -5.58 -11.12 -10.22
N LYS A 11 -5.94 -10.64 -11.42
CA LYS A 11 -6.94 -11.29 -12.29
C LYS A 11 -6.70 -12.78 -12.53
N ASN A 12 -5.44 -13.21 -12.63
CA ASN A 12 -5.09 -14.60 -12.96
C ASN A 12 -4.93 -15.50 -11.73
N ASN A 13 -5.28 -15.02 -10.53
CA ASN A 13 -5.13 -15.80 -9.32
C ASN A 13 -6.37 -16.67 -9.06
N ASN A 14 -6.19 -17.98 -9.24
CA ASN A 14 -7.23 -18.99 -9.01
C ASN A 14 -6.98 -19.82 -7.74
N THR A 15 -6.05 -19.41 -6.88
CA THR A 15 -5.59 -20.19 -5.72
C THR A 15 -6.32 -19.87 -4.43
N GLY A 16 -7.05 -18.74 -4.38
CA GLY A 16 -7.71 -18.23 -3.17
C GLY A 16 -6.74 -17.64 -2.14
N VAL A 17 -5.43 -17.59 -2.43
CA VAL A 17 -4.41 -16.93 -1.62
C VAL A 17 -4.07 -15.61 -2.27
N CYS A 18 -4.04 -14.50 -1.53
CA CYS A 18 -3.73 -13.19 -2.11
C CYS A 18 -2.33 -13.12 -2.71
N ASP A 19 -2.18 -12.33 -3.77
CA ASP A 19 -0.88 -12.03 -4.42
C ASP A 19 -0.12 -10.95 -3.68
N PHE A 20 -0.85 -10.01 -3.06
CA PHE A 20 -0.30 -9.01 -2.19
C PHE A 20 -1.18 -8.81 -0.97
N THR A 21 -0.56 -8.37 0.11
CA THR A 21 -1.28 -7.88 1.29
C THR A 21 -0.83 -6.47 1.58
N VAL A 22 -1.77 -5.58 1.88
CA VAL A 22 -1.49 -4.21 2.28
C VAL A 22 -1.90 -4.03 3.74
N LYS A 23 -0.98 -3.58 4.61
CA LYS A 23 -1.23 -3.42 6.05
C LYS A 23 -0.72 -2.07 6.55
N GLY A 24 -1.43 -1.46 7.49
CA GLY A 24 -0.92 -0.30 8.23
C GLY A 24 -2.01 0.64 8.70
N ASN A 25 -1.60 1.86 9.03
CA ASN A 25 -2.50 2.88 9.58
C ASN A 25 -2.79 3.97 8.54
N LEU A 26 -4.03 4.01 8.08
CA LEU A 26 -4.49 4.89 6.99
C LEU A 26 -4.55 6.38 7.39
N PHE A 27 -4.86 6.67 8.66
CA PHE A 27 -5.21 8.03 9.12
C PHE A 27 -4.02 8.85 9.63
N GLY A 28 -2.83 8.25 9.75
CA GLY A 28 -1.67 8.98 10.25
C GLY A 28 -0.39 8.16 10.36
N GLY A 29 -0.30 7.04 9.64
CA GLY A 29 0.88 6.20 9.68
C GLY A 29 1.37 5.77 8.30
N SER A 30 2.19 4.73 8.32
CA SER A 30 2.72 4.07 7.15
C SER A 30 1.81 2.91 6.74
N LEU A 31 1.71 2.69 5.43
CA LEU A 31 1.09 1.53 4.82
C LEU A 31 2.17 0.73 4.08
N ASN A 32 2.25 -0.56 4.36
CA ASN A 32 3.22 -1.46 3.76
C ASN A 32 2.52 -2.43 2.83
N VAL A 33 3.09 -2.64 1.65
CA VAL A 33 2.67 -3.62 0.66
C VAL A 33 3.61 -4.82 0.75
N TYR A 34 3.04 -6.00 0.87
CA TYR A 34 3.74 -7.28 1.02
C TYR A 34 3.40 -8.21 -0.13
N ILE A 35 4.34 -9.08 -0.54
CA ILE A 35 4.03 -10.18 -1.46
C ILE A 35 3.27 -11.27 -0.70
N GLY A 36 2.10 -11.62 -1.21
CA GLY A 36 1.15 -12.56 -0.64
C GLY A 36 0.97 -12.38 0.86
N LYS A 37 0.94 -13.50 1.59
CA LYS A 37 0.88 -13.51 3.06
C LYS A 37 2.26 -13.50 3.74
N SER A 38 3.32 -13.16 3.01
CA SER A 38 4.69 -13.12 3.56
C SER A 38 4.96 -11.85 4.36
N ASN A 39 6.17 -11.76 4.93
CA ASN A 39 6.71 -10.55 5.54
C ASN A 39 7.63 -9.76 4.59
N ASN A 40 7.68 -10.12 3.31
CA ASN A 40 8.51 -9.44 2.32
C ASN A 40 7.80 -8.16 1.85
N VAL A 41 8.28 -7.02 2.35
CA VAL A 41 7.81 -5.69 1.94
C VAL A 41 8.34 -5.37 0.55
N VAL A 42 7.44 -4.94 -0.34
CA VAL A 42 7.77 -4.50 -1.71
C VAL A 42 7.52 -3.02 -1.94
N ALA A 43 6.69 -2.39 -1.10
CA ALA A 43 6.53 -0.95 -1.08
C ALA A 43 6.12 -0.47 0.31
N GLN A 44 6.52 0.75 0.64
CA GLN A 44 6.13 1.47 1.84
C GLN A 44 5.59 2.84 1.45
N ILE A 45 4.41 3.18 1.95
CA ILE A 45 3.68 4.41 1.68
C ILE A 45 3.57 5.16 3.01
N ASN A 46 4.15 6.35 3.07
CA ASN A 46 4.11 7.19 4.26
C ASN A 46 3.27 8.44 3.96
N LYS A 47 2.14 8.59 4.64
CA LYS A 47 1.29 9.78 4.54
C LYS A 47 1.90 10.89 5.39
N LYS A 48 2.33 11.98 4.76
CA LYS A 48 2.81 13.20 5.43
C LYS A 48 1.70 14.25 5.38
N PHE A 49 1.27 14.70 6.56
CA PHE A 49 0.41 15.87 6.67
C PHE A 49 1.29 17.11 6.54
N ASP A 50 1.13 17.85 5.44
CA ASP A 50 1.75 19.14 5.29
C ASP A 50 0.84 20.19 5.93
N THR A 51 1.24 20.66 7.12
CA THR A 51 0.48 21.63 7.92
C THR A 51 0.42 23.02 7.26
N VAL A 52 1.26 23.29 6.25
CA VAL A 52 1.38 24.61 5.62
C VAL A 52 0.42 24.76 4.43
N PHE A 53 0.14 23.69 3.69
CA PHE A 53 -0.60 23.76 2.42
C PHE A 53 -1.94 23.00 2.40
N SER A 54 -2.33 22.34 3.49
CA SER A 54 -3.55 21.51 3.55
C SER A 54 -3.65 20.46 2.43
N ARG A 55 -2.51 20.08 1.83
CA ARG A 55 -2.40 19.04 0.80
C ARG A 55 -1.79 17.80 1.43
N GLN A 56 -2.46 16.66 1.25
CA GLN A 56 -1.89 15.38 1.65
C GLN A 56 -0.73 15.04 0.70
N LYS A 57 0.44 14.74 1.26
CA LYS A 57 1.61 14.29 0.50
C LYS A 57 1.89 12.84 0.85
N PHE A 58 2.11 12.02 -0.15
CA PHE A 58 2.52 10.62 0.02
C PHE A 58 3.99 10.49 -0.36
N MET A 59 4.78 9.90 0.53
CA MET A 59 6.14 9.47 0.23
C MET A 59 6.12 7.95 0.04
N VAL A 60 6.45 7.50 -1.17
CA VAL A 60 6.37 6.09 -1.55
C VAL A 60 7.76 5.58 -1.85
N THR A 61 8.17 4.54 -1.12
CA THR A 61 9.38 3.78 -1.39
C THR A 61 8.98 2.47 -2.02
N VAL A 62 9.52 2.16 -3.20
CA VAL A 62 9.18 0.94 -3.96
C VAL A 62 10.46 0.15 -4.19
N CYS A 63 10.41 -1.16 -3.95
CA CYS A 63 11.54 -2.05 -4.21
C CYS A 63 11.86 -2.12 -5.72
N PRO A 64 13.13 -2.31 -6.09
CA PRO A 64 13.50 -2.52 -7.48
C PRO A 64 12.75 -3.73 -8.07
N ASN A 65 12.48 -3.69 -9.37
CA ASN A 65 11.72 -4.70 -10.14
C ASN A 65 10.22 -4.82 -9.80
N MET A 66 9.66 -3.84 -9.08
CA MET A 66 8.21 -3.73 -8.88
C MET A 66 7.57 -2.78 -9.89
N ASP A 67 6.31 -3.03 -10.23
CA ASP A 67 5.51 -2.14 -11.06
C ASP A 67 5.05 -0.92 -10.25
N TYR A 68 5.59 0.26 -10.59
CA TYR A 68 5.27 1.52 -9.91
C TYR A 68 3.85 1.99 -10.18
N ALA A 69 3.28 1.70 -11.36
CA ALA A 69 1.91 2.07 -11.69
C ALA A 69 0.92 1.22 -10.88
N PHE A 70 1.20 -0.06 -10.67
CA PHE A 70 0.43 -0.91 -9.77
C PHE A 70 0.45 -0.37 -8.33
N ILE A 71 1.61 0.00 -7.78
CA ILE A 71 1.70 0.59 -6.44
C ILE A 71 0.94 1.92 -6.36
N ALA A 72 1.04 2.78 -7.37
CA ALA A 72 0.30 4.04 -7.42
C ALA A 72 -1.23 3.80 -7.44
N ALA A 73 -1.69 2.81 -8.22
CA ALA A 73 -3.09 2.42 -8.25
C ALA A 73 -3.57 1.93 -6.88
N LEU A 74 -2.76 1.16 -6.14
CA LEU A 74 -3.10 0.78 -4.77
C LEU A 74 -3.27 1.99 -3.86
N ILE A 75 -2.43 3.03 -3.97
CA ILE A 75 -2.55 4.24 -3.14
C ILE A 75 -3.85 4.99 -3.45
N VAL A 76 -4.11 5.27 -4.73
CA VAL A 76 -5.32 5.98 -5.17
C VAL A 76 -6.59 5.22 -4.79
N THR A 77 -6.52 3.90 -4.87
CA THR A 77 -7.58 3.03 -4.38
C THR A 77 -7.68 3.24 -2.87
N LEU A 78 -6.68 2.91 -2.07
CA LEU A 78 -6.78 2.89 -0.61
C LEU A 78 -7.05 4.24 0.10
N ASP A 79 -6.86 5.38 -0.57
CA ASP A 79 -7.12 6.73 -0.04
C ASP A 79 -8.57 7.21 -0.19
N TYR A 80 -9.52 6.31 -0.49
CA TYR A 80 -10.97 6.58 -0.53
C TYR A 80 -11.63 6.80 0.84
#